data_AF-A0A9W8NMS4-F1
#
_entry.id   AF-A0A9W8NMS4-F1
#
_cell.length_a   1.000
_cell.length_b   1.000
_cell.length_c   1.000
_cell.angle_alpha   90.00
_cell.angle_beta   90.00
_cell.angle_gamma   90.00
#
_symmetry.space_group_name_H-M   'P 1'
#
loop_
_entity.id
_entity.type
_entity.pdbx_description
1 polymer ?
#
loop_
_entity_poly.entity_id
_entity_poly.type
_entity_poly.pdbx_seq_one_letter_code
_entity_poly.pdbx_strand_id
1 'polypeptide(L)'
;MVVLKRSSPGVISALIQDDPEFSEQPPLVLIHDGGGTTVNYYYLGDLERHVWGISNEKLVDEAQWPGGLNQLARTYVDLVLSELPHGPVIFGGWSVGGLVALEMAKILAGNAQTPVLGVVMLDTYYPSAENGGHNKDARPIEWGEATTDESKKATLKSLENSAKFARQWARDCQDELGNTEVVLLRASQGHSISDAAIRSEGNTLGWENRRPNFFAHVVDVPGNHYTLFTDENVDGLTEGLFQACEFLENAEEA
;
A
#
# COMPACT_ATOMS: atom_id res chain seq x y z
N MET A 1 -13.67 -6.73 17.05
CA MET A 1 -12.86 -7.91 17.51
C MET A 1 -11.93 -8.25 16.36
N VAL A 2 -10.61 -8.16 16.52
CA VAL A 2 -9.67 -8.44 15.40
C VAL A 2 -9.67 -9.94 15.13
N VAL A 3 -10.20 -10.36 13.98
CA VAL A 3 -10.14 -11.76 13.54
C VAL A 3 -8.83 -11.93 12.76
N LEU A 4 -7.86 -12.62 13.38
CA LEU A 4 -6.60 -12.98 12.73
C LEU A 4 -6.76 -14.35 12.06
N LYS A 5 -6.60 -14.41 10.74
CA LYS A 5 -6.57 -15.68 10.00
C LYS A 5 -5.24 -15.84 9.28
N ARG A 6 -4.71 -17.07 9.32
CA ARG A 6 -3.42 -17.46 8.73
C ARG A 6 -3.68 -18.42 7.59
N SER A 7 -3.52 -17.97 6.35
CA SER A 7 -3.57 -18.85 5.17
C SER A 7 -2.20 -19.44 4.83
N SER A 8 -1.12 -18.73 5.17
CA SER A 8 0.28 -19.14 4.99
C SER A 8 1.08 -18.82 6.26
N PRO A 9 2.06 -19.64 6.67
CA PRO A 9 2.85 -19.33 7.86
C PRO A 9 3.50 -17.95 7.69
N GLY A 10 3.29 -17.03 8.63
CA GLY A 10 3.87 -15.67 8.66
C GLY A 10 3.18 -14.60 7.79
N VAL A 11 2.14 -14.93 7.02
CA VAL A 11 1.23 -13.96 6.39
C VAL A 11 -0.09 -13.98 7.15
N ILE A 12 -0.57 -12.79 7.55
CA ILE A 12 -1.73 -12.66 8.43
C ILE A 12 -2.68 -11.62 7.83
N SER A 13 -3.94 -12.01 7.61
CA SER A 13 -5.03 -11.05 7.41
C SER A 13 -5.67 -10.69 8.76
N ALA A 14 -6.04 -9.42 8.90
CA ALA A 14 -6.73 -8.88 10.05
C ALA A 14 -7.88 -7.97 9.59
N LEU A 15 -9.06 -8.12 10.18
CA LEU A 15 -10.12 -7.12 10.07
C LEU A 15 -9.80 -5.96 11.02
N ILE A 16 -9.42 -4.82 10.44
CA ILE A 16 -9.01 -3.59 11.16
C ILE A 16 -10.26 -2.79 11.57
N GLN A 17 -11.16 -2.54 10.62
CA GLN A 17 -12.45 -1.90 10.87
C GLN A 17 -13.57 -2.88 10.50
N ASP A 18 -14.38 -3.22 11.50
CA ASP A 18 -15.54 -4.11 11.38
C ASP A 18 -16.81 -3.25 11.42
N ASP A 19 -17.25 -2.81 10.25
CA ASP A 19 -18.31 -1.83 10.11
C ASP A 19 -19.58 -2.42 9.45
N PRO A 20 -20.48 -3.04 10.25
CA PRO A 20 -21.67 -3.68 9.73
C PRO A 20 -22.74 -2.70 9.23
N GLU A 21 -22.66 -1.40 9.59
CA GLU A 21 -23.60 -0.39 9.08
C GLU A 21 -23.36 -0.11 7.59
N PHE A 22 -22.11 -0.28 7.15
CA PHE A 22 -21.67 -0.09 5.77
C PHE A 22 -21.28 -1.40 5.08
N SER A 23 -21.96 -2.51 5.42
CA SER A 23 -21.65 -3.85 4.88
C SER A 23 -21.83 -3.99 3.36
N GLU A 24 -22.60 -3.09 2.76
CA GLU A 24 -22.82 -3.04 1.31
C GLU A 24 -21.70 -2.26 0.59
N GLN A 25 -20.87 -1.52 1.31
CA GLN A 25 -19.73 -0.82 0.71
C GLN A 25 -18.61 -1.81 0.37
N PRO A 26 -17.94 -1.66 -0.79
CA PRO A 26 -16.80 -2.49 -1.14
C PRO A 26 -15.72 -2.44 -0.04
N PRO A 27 -15.27 -3.59 0.50
CA PRO A 27 -14.21 -3.61 1.50
C PRO A 27 -12.91 -3.06 0.92
N LEU A 28 -12.17 -2.35 1.76
CA LEU A 28 -10.81 -1.89 1.48
C LEU A 28 -9.80 -2.88 2.07
N VAL A 29 -8.90 -3.42 1.25
CA VAL A 29 -7.82 -4.31 1.71
C VAL A 29 -6.48 -3.56 1.61
N LEU A 30 -5.90 -3.24 2.76
CA LEU A 30 -4.64 -2.51 2.91
C LEU A 30 -3.45 -3.44 3.11
N ILE A 31 -2.44 -3.31 2.25
CA ILE A 31 -1.24 -4.15 2.25
C ILE A 31 -0.15 -3.44 3.05
N HIS A 32 0.56 -4.18 3.89
CA HIS A 32 1.68 -3.68 4.70
C HIS A 32 2.71 -2.85 3.92
N ASP A 33 3.46 -2.04 4.66
CA ASP A 33 4.61 -1.28 4.16
C ASP A 33 5.89 -2.14 4.02
N GLY A 34 7.03 -1.52 3.78
CA GLY A 34 8.31 -2.24 3.64
C GLY A 34 8.76 -2.96 4.92
N GLY A 35 8.25 -2.54 6.09
CA GLY A 35 8.49 -3.21 7.36
C GLY A 35 7.69 -4.52 7.55
N GLY A 36 6.62 -4.74 6.77
CA GLY A 36 5.78 -5.94 6.85
C GLY A 36 4.62 -5.84 7.84
N THR A 37 4.37 -4.66 8.41
CA THR A 37 3.36 -4.44 9.45
C THR A 37 2.16 -3.64 8.94
N THR A 38 1.00 -3.85 9.57
CA THR A 38 -0.23 -3.09 9.35
C THR A 38 -0.58 -2.18 10.53
N VAL A 39 0.31 -2.06 11.53
CA VAL A 39 0.06 -1.27 12.76
C VAL A 39 -0.39 0.16 12.45
N ASN A 40 0.20 0.79 11.42
CA ASN A 40 -0.14 2.15 11.05
C ASN A 40 -1.60 2.33 10.61
N TYR A 41 -2.22 1.30 10.01
CA TYR A 41 -3.60 1.37 9.56
C TYR A 41 -4.61 1.37 10.71
N TYR A 42 -4.21 1.01 11.94
CA TYR A 42 -5.07 1.10 13.11
C TYR A 42 -5.24 2.53 13.65
N TYR A 43 -4.43 3.49 13.18
CA TYR A 43 -4.61 4.91 13.53
C TYR A 43 -5.63 5.61 12.65
N LEU A 44 -6.03 5.01 11.52
CA LEU A 44 -7.02 5.59 10.63
C LEU A 44 -8.35 5.75 11.38
N GLY A 45 -8.99 6.92 11.20
CA GLY A 45 -10.39 7.11 11.55
C GLY A 45 -11.32 6.20 10.76
N ASP A 46 -12.61 6.28 11.07
CA ASP A 46 -13.65 5.50 10.41
C ASP A 46 -13.68 5.79 8.90
N LEU A 47 -13.65 4.73 8.09
CA LEU A 47 -13.73 4.81 6.62
C LEU A 47 -15.12 4.42 6.09
N GLU A 48 -16.08 4.18 6.98
CA GLU A 48 -17.46 3.81 6.65
C GLU A 48 -17.50 2.58 5.72
N ARG A 49 -16.67 1.57 6.04
CA ARG A 49 -16.55 0.29 5.32
C ARG A 49 -15.75 -0.72 6.12
N HIS A 50 -15.83 -1.97 5.71
CA HIS A 50 -14.88 -2.98 6.18
C HIS A 50 -13.46 -2.69 5.69
N VAL A 51 -12.51 -2.62 6.63
CA VAL A 51 -11.08 -2.44 6.32
C VAL A 51 -10.31 -3.67 6.76
N TRP A 52 -9.65 -4.32 5.81
CA TRP A 52 -8.76 -5.46 6.05
C TRP A 52 -7.30 -5.02 5.94
N GLY A 53 -6.43 -5.65 6.73
CA GLY A 53 -4.98 -5.49 6.65
C GLY A 53 -4.30 -6.81 6.34
N ILE A 54 -3.32 -6.82 5.44
CA ILE A 54 -2.43 -7.97 5.22
C ILE A 54 -1.03 -7.62 5.70
N SER A 55 -0.54 -8.36 6.70
CA SER A 55 0.82 -8.24 7.26
C SER A 55 1.68 -9.46 6.90
N ASN A 56 3.00 -9.28 6.90
CA ASN A 56 3.95 -10.32 6.54
C ASN A 56 5.23 -10.24 7.40
N GLU A 57 5.29 -11.10 8.42
CA GLU A 57 6.42 -11.19 9.35
C GLU A 57 7.68 -11.83 8.71
N LYS A 58 7.53 -12.42 7.52
CA LYS A 58 8.59 -13.19 6.83
C LYS A 58 9.34 -12.42 5.77
N LEU A 59 9.09 -11.13 5.60
CA LEU A 59 9.89 -10.31 4.69
C LEU A 59 11.37 -10.28 5.05
N VAL A 60 11.74 -10.67 6.27
CA VAL A 60 13.13 -10.82 6.72
C VAL A 60 13.92 -11.86 5.92
N ASP A 61 13.26 -12.91 5.40
CA ASP A 61 13.89 -14.04 4.71
C ASP A 61 13.62 -13.95 3.19
N GLU A 62 14.54 -13.29 2.48
CA GLU A 62 14.46 -13.09 1.02
C GLU A 62 14.30 -14.42 0.26
N ALA A 63 14.88 -15.51 0.77
CA ALA A 63 14.83 -16.82 0.12
C ALA A 63 13.43 -17.46 0.13
N GLN A 64 12.52 -16.99 0.99
CA GLN A 64 11.11 -17.42 0.98
C GLN A 64 10.31 -16.80 -0.16
N TRP A 65 10.84 -15.74 -0.78
CA TRP A 65 10.17 -14.97 -1.82
C TRP A 65 11.01 -14.91 -3.11
N PRO A 66 11.37 -16.05 -3.73
CA PRO A 66 12.18 -16.06 -4.96
C PRO A 66 11.52 -15.33 -6.15
N GLY A 67 10.19 -15.18 -6.15
CA GLY A 67 9.46 -14.38 -7.14
C GLY A 67 9.23 -12.92 -6.72
N GLY A 68 9.85 -12.48 -5.61
CA GLY A 68 9.76 -11.13 -5.09
C GLY A 68 8.32 -10.64 -4.93
N LEU A 69 8.06 -9.42 -5.40
CA LEU A 69 6.76 -8.76 -5.30
C LEU A 69 5.63 -9.55 -5.97
N ASN A 70 5.87 -10.16 -7.13
CA ASN A 70 4.85 -10.92 -7.86
C ASN A 70 4.40 -12.16 -7.08
N GLN A 71 5.31 -12.80 -6.35
CA GLN A 71 4.96 -13.94 -5.50
C GLN A 71 4.20 -13.51 -4.24
N LEU A 72 4.58 -12.38 -3.64
CA LEU A 72 3.84 -11.78 -2.53
C LEU A 72 2.38 -11.50 -2.96
N ALA A 73 2.20 -10.81 -4.08
CA ALA A 73 0.88 -10.48 -4.62
C ALA A 73 0.01 -11.72 -4.86
N ARG A 74 0.54 -12.79 -5.47
CA ARG A 74 -0.18 -14.06 -5.65
C ARG A 74 -0.63 -14.67 -4.32
N THR A 75 0.28 -14.72 -3.35
CA THR A 75 0.00 -15.25 -2.02
C THR A 75 -1.11 -14.44 -1.32
N TYR A 76 -1.13 -13.13 -1.53
CA TYR A 76 -2.13 -12.25 -0.91
C TYR A 76 -3.48 -12.32 -1.64
N VAL A 77 -3.49 -12.47 -2.97
CA VAL A 77 -4.72 -12.74 -3.72
C VAL A 77 -5.37 -14.04 -3.25
N ASP A 78 -4.60 -15.13 -3.08
CA ASP A 78 -5.15 -16.40 -2.57
C ASP A 78 -5.80 -16.23 -1.20
N LEU A 79 -5.20 -15.41 -0.33
CA LEU A 79 -5.76 -15.07 0.98
C LEU A 79 -7.03 -14.24 0.84
N VAL A 80 -7.05 -13.19 -0.01
CA VAL A 80 -8.23 -12.37 -0.25
C VAL A 80 -9.38 -13.20 -0.79
N LEU A 81 -9.15 -14.05 -1.79
CA LEU A 81 -10.19 -14.92 -2.36
C LEU A 81 -10.73 -15.94 -1.35
N SER A 82 -9.97 -16.28 -0.30
CA SER A 82 -10.46 -17.13 0.78
C SER A 82 -11.36 -16.41 1.80
N GLU A 83 -11.13 -15.12 2.01
CA GLU A 83 -11.87 -14.30 3.00
C GLU A 83 -13.04 -13.53 2.36
N LEU A 84 -12.84 -13.04 1.14
CA LEU A 84 -13.74 -12.21 0.34
C LEU A 84 -13.96 -12.88 -1.03
N PRO A 85 -14.59 -14.06 -1.08
CA PRO A 85 -14.73 -14.85 -2.31
C PRO A 85 -15.67 -14.23 -3.35
N HIS A 86 -16.49 -13.25 -2.94
CA HIS A 86 -17.50 -12.62 -3.77
C HIS A 86 -17.60 -11.12 -3.46
N GLY A 87 -17.98 -10.35 -4.47
CA GLY A 87 -18.26 -8.92 -4.37
C GLY A 87 -17.06 -8.04 -4.76
N PRO A 88 -17.31 -6.76 -5.07
CA PRO A 88 -16.25 -5.83 -5.43
C PRO A 88 -15.27 -5.61 -4.27
N VAL A 89 -14.01 -5.33 -4.60
CA VAL A 89 -12.97 -4.99 -3.62
C VAL A 89 -12.14 -3.81 -4.10
N ILE A 90 -11.68 -3.00 -3.15
CA ILE A 90 -10.66 -1.97 -3.38
C ILE A 90 -9.37 -2.45 -2.71
N PHE A 91 -8.26 -2.40 -3.46
CA PHE A 91 -6.94 -2.64 -2.87
C PHE A 91 -6.27 -1.33 -2.52
N GLY A 92 -5.42 -1.33 -1.51
CA GLY A 92 -4.57 -0.17 -1.24
C GLY A 92 -3.34 -0.52 -0.44
N GLY A 93 -2.42 0.44 -0.33
CA GLY A 93 -1.25 0.23 0.50
C GLY A 93 -0.32 1.41 0.52
N TRP A 94 0.36 1.57 1.65
CA TRP A 94 1.38 2.59 1.86
C TRP A 94 2.75 2.12 1.39
N SER A 95 3.48 3.00 0.73
CA SER A 95 4.85 2.74 0.27
C SER A 95 4.87 1.51 -0.67
N VAL A 96 5.75 0.53 -0.43
CA VAL A 96 5.78 -0.71 -1.23
C VAL A 96 4.43 -1.46 -1.26
N GLY A 97 3.57 -1.27 -0.25
CA GLY A 97 2.25 -1.89 -0.20
C GLY A 97 1.38 -1.49 -1.39
N GLY A 98 1.50 -0.25 -1.89
CA GLY A 98 0.77 0.20 -3.08
C GLY A 98 1.20 -0.55 -4.35
N LEU A 99 2.49 -0.90 -4.49
CA LEU A 99 2.97 -1.72 -5.60
C LEU A 99 2.42 -3.14 -5.53
N VAL A 100 2.37 -3.72 -4.33
CA VAL A 100 1.77 -5.05 -4.12
C VAL A 100 0.28 -5.02 -4.44
N ALA A 101 -0.45 -4.00 -3.98
CA ALA A 101 -1.86 -3.79 -4.27
C ALA A 101 -2.13 -3.72 -5.79
N LEU A 102 -1.28 -2.99 -6.53
CA LEU A 102 -1.37 -2.91 -7.98
C LEU A 102 -1.15 -4.27 -8.66
N GLU A 103 -0.15 -5.04 -8.22
CA GLU A 103 0.09 -6.37 -8.76
C GLU A 103 -1.04 -7.36 -8.40
N MET A 104 -1.64 -7.24 -7.21
CA MET A 104 -2.83 -8.01 -6.82
C MET A 104 -4.02 -7.70 -7.73
N ALA A 105 -4.28 -6.41 -8.00
CA ALA A 105 -5.32 -5.99 -8.92
C ALA A 105 -5.10 -6.55 -10.33
N LYS A 106 -3.85 -6.53 -10.81
CA LYS A 106 -3.47 -7.13 -12.10
C LYS A 106 -3.75 -8.63 -12.15
N ILE A 107 -3.41 -9.37 -11.09
CA ILE A 107 -3.65 -10.82 -11.00
C ILE A 107 -5.16 -11.13 -11.02
N LEU A 108 -5.97 -10.29 -10.37
CA LEU A 108 -7.43 -10.44 -10.34
C LEU A 108 -8.17 -9.81 -11.51
N ALA A 109 -7.46 -9.22 -12.47
CA ALA A 109 -8.07 -8.62 -13.64
C ALA A 109 -8.96 -9.63 -14.39
N GLY A 110 -10.24 -9.28 -14.55
CA GLY A 110 -11.24 -10.14 -15.20
C GLY A 110 -11.84 -11.23 -14.31
N ASN A 111 -11.55 -11.27 -13.01
CA ASN A 111 -12.27 -12.11 -12.08
C ASN A 111 -13.69 -11.55 -11.84
N ALA A 112 -14.70 -12.24 -12.38
CA ALA A 112 -16.09 -11.81 -12.27
C ALA A 112 -16.74 -12.04 -10.90
N GLN A 113 -16.15 -12.89 -10.05
CA GLN A 113 -16.68 -13.16 -8.71
C GLN A 113 -16.25 -12.10 -7.71
N THR A 114 -14.99 -11.64 -7.81
CA THR A 114 -14.39 -10.60 -6.98
C THR A 114 -13.82 -9.51 -7.88
N PRO A 115 -14.66 -8.63 -8.47
CA PRO A 115 -14.20 -7.53 -9.30
C PRO A 115 -13.36 -6.55 -8.48
N VAL A 116 -12.30 -6.00 -9.09
CA VAL A 116 -11.44 -5.00 -8.45
C VAL A 116 -11.83 -3.63 -8.98
N LEU A 117 -12.39 -2.78 -8.12
CA LEU A 117 -12.82 -1.44 -8.52
C LEU A 117 -11.63 -0.50 -8.76
N GLY A 118 -10.53 -0.72 -8.03
CA GLY A 118 -9.29 0.01 -8.25
C GLY A 118 -8.29 -0.16 -7.14
N VAL A 119 -7.25 0.70 -7.19
CA VAL A 119 -6.13 0.69 -6.25
C VAL A 119 -5.92 2.09 -5.67
N VAL A 120 -5.82 2.18 -4.35
CA VAL A 120 -5.41 3.40 -3.65
C VAL A 120 -3.96 3.27 -3.19
N MET A 121 -3.06 4.00 -3.83
CA MET A 121 -1.65 4.07 -3.46
C MET A 121 -1.43 5.18 -2.44
N LEU A 122 -0.99 4.83 -1.22
CA LEU A 122 -0.64 5.80 -0.20
C LEU A 122 0.85 6.08 -0.33
N ASP A 123 1.17 7.26 -0.84
CA ASP A 123 2.52 7.82 -0.97
C ASP A 123 3.54 6.83 -1.56
N THR A 124 3.13 6.14 -2.62
CA THR A 124 3.91 5.08 -3.26
C THR A 124 4.76 5.69 -4.39
N TYR A 125 6.06 5.79 -4.16
CA TYR A 125 7.01 6.26 -5.18
C TYR A 125 7.28 5.20 -6.25
N TYR A 126 7.57 5.64 -7.47
CA TYR A 126 8.07 4.72 -8.49
C TYR A 126 9.50 4.26 -8.11
N PRO A 127 9.78 2.94 -8.01
CA PRO A 127 11.07 2.43 -7.54
C PRO A 127 12.15 2.50 -8.63
N SER A 128 12.58 3.71 -9.00
CA SER A 128 13.70 3.96 -9.91
C SER A 128 15.06 3.91 -9.19
N ALA A 129 16.15 3.82 -9.94
CA ALA A 129 17.51 3.92 -9.40
C ALA A 129 17.79 5.30 -8.78
N GLU A 130 17.10 6.36 -9.24
CA GLU A 130 17.25 7.73 -8.74
C GLU A 130 16.46 7.95 -7.44
N ASN A 131 15.31 7.27 -7.28
CA ASN A 131 14.49 7.28 -6.07
C ASN A 131 14.97 6.25 -5.03
N GLY A 132 15.81 5.31 -5.45
CA GLY A 132 16.23 4.14 -4.68
C GLY A 132 17.49 4.34 -3.86
N GLY A 133 17.39 5.04 -2.72
CA GLY A 133 18.12 4.57 -1.53
C GLY A 133 19.53 5.09 -1.26
N HIS A 134 19.91 6.28 -1.73
CA HIS A 134 21.03 7.01 -1.13
C HIS A 134 20.63 8.43 -0.73
N ASN A 135 19.60 8.53 0.10
CA ASN A 135 19.33 9.78 0.78
C ASN A 135 20.34 9.91 1.93
N LYS A 136 21.46 10.57 1.66
CA LYS A 136 22.51 10.89 2.64
C LYS A 136 21.95 11.74 3.79
N ASP A 137 20.76 12.31 3.58
CA ASP A 137 20.01 13.17 4.51
C ASP A 137 18.74 12.48 5.07
N ALA A 138 18.57 11.17 4.89
CA ALA A 138 17.44 10.45 5.49
C ALA A 138 17.52 10.54 7.01
N ARG A 139 16.46 11.06 7.66
CA ARG A 139 16.39 11.02 9.12
C ARG A 139 16.33 9.55 9.58
N PRO A 140 16.98 9.21 10.71
CA PRO A 140 16.87 7.88 11.30
C PRO A 140 15.40 7.51 11.56
N ILE A 141 15.08 6.23 11.44
CA ILE A 141 13.79 5.71 11.91
C ILE A 141 13.70 5.96 13.42
N GLU A 142 12.65 6.62 13.85
CA GLU A 142 12.32 6.78 15.26
C GLU A 142 11.68 5.48 15.76
N TRP A 143 12.27 4.91 16.81
CA TRP A 143 11.79 3.65 17.39
C TRP A 143 11.08 3.95 18.71
N GLY A 144 9.89 3.39 18.89
CA GLY A 144 9.21 3.42 20.19
C GLY A 144 10.04 2.74 21.28
N GLU A 145 9.85 3.17 22.53
CA GLU A 145 10.61 2.68 23.69
C GLU A 145 10.50 1.16 23.89
N ALA A 146 9.38 0.56 23.48
CA ALA A 146 9.12 -0.88 23.58
C ALA A 146 9.77 -1.72 22.46
N THR A 147 10.36 -1.11 21.43
CA THR A 147 10.90 -1.84 20.29
C THR A 147 12.25 -2.47 20.64
N THR A 148 12.31 -3.81 20.65
CA THR A 148 13.56 -4.54 20.94
C THR A 148 14.56 -4.44 19.79
N ASP A 149 15.84 -4.68 20.06
CA ASP A 149 16.88 -4.64 19.04
C ASP A 149 16.69 -5.75 17.98
N GLU A 150 16.14 -6.90 18.36
CA GLU A 150 15.74 -7.95 17.42
C GLU A 150 14.66 -7.45 16.46
N SER A 151 13.62 -6.79 16.99
CA SER A 151 12.56 -6.19 16.17
C SER A 151 13.10 -5.11 15.24
N LYS A 152 13.96 -4.21 15.73
CA LYS A 152 14.62 -3.18 14.89
C LYS A 152 15.40 -3.84 13.74
N LYS A 153 16.21 -4.85 14.04
CA LYS A 153 17.01 -5.57 13.05
C LYS A 153 16.14 -6.30 12.03
N ALA A 154 15.06 -6.94 12.48
CA ALA A 154 14.08 -7.59 11.61
C ALA A 154 13.41 -6.57 10.68
N THR A 155 12.89 -5.46 11.21
CA THR A 155 12.25 -4.41 10.40
C THR A 155 13.22 -3.82 9.37
N LEU A 156 14.46 -3.50 9.76
CA LEU A 156 15.48 -3.01 8.83
C LEU A 156 15.77 -4.02 7.71
N LYS A 157 15.79 -5.32 8.04
CA LYS A 157 16.00 -6.37 7.04
C LYS A 157 14.80 -6.50 6.10
N SER A 158 13.57 -6.45 6.63
CA SER A 158 12.35 -6.41 5.82
C SER A 158 12.36 -5.22 4.86
N LEU A 159 12.72 -4.02 5.34
CA LEU A 159 12.82 -2.82 4.50
C LEU A 159 13.84 -2.99 3.36
N GLU A 160 15.02 -3.57 3.66
CA GLU A 160 16.05 -3.85 2.65
C GLU A 160 15.53 -4.80 1.56
N ASN A 161 14.89 -5.90 1.96
CA ASN A 161 14.36 -6.90 1.04
C ASN A 161 13.19 -6.35 0.23
N SER A 162 12.25 -5.65 0.87
CA SER A 162 11.14 -4.96 0.21
C SER A 162 11.63 -3.97 -0.86
N ALA A 163 12.69 -3.21 -0.57
CA ALA A 163 13.28 -2.30 -1.54
C ALA A 163 13.93 -3.06 -2.73
N LYS A 164 14.53 -4.24 -2.49
CA LYS A 164 15.04 -5.09 -3.59
C LYS A 164 13.90 -5.60 -4.46
N PHE A 165 12.82 -6.10 -3.84
CA PHE A 165 11.64 -6.60 -4.55
C PHE A 165 10.97 -5.50 -5.37
N ALA A 166 10.80 -4.30 -4.82
CA ALA A 166 10.25 -3.15 -5.55
C ALA A 166 11.11 -2.77 -6.76
N ARG A 167 12.44 -2.72 -6.61
CA ARG A 167 13.36 -2.44 -7.73
C ARG A 167 13.36 -3.55 -8.78
N GLN A 168 13.23 -4.80 -8.38
CA GLN A 168 13.08 -5.92 -9.30
C GLN A 168 11.78 -5.78 -10.09
N TRP A 169 10.67 -5.57 -9.39
CA TRP A 169 9.36 -5.32 -10.00
C TRP A 169 9.39 -4.17 -11.00
N ALA A 170 9.99 -3.02 -10.66
CA ALA A 170 10.11 -1.88 -11.59
C ALA A 170 10.87 -2.22 -12.89
N ARG A 171 11.88 -3.09 -12.79
CA ARG A 171 12.65 -3.52 -13.97
C ARG A 171 11.85 -4.46 -14.86
N ASP A 172 11.03 -5.31 -14.25
CA ASP A 172 10.35 -6.41 -14.93
C ASP A 172 8.94 -6.00 -15.43
N CYS A 173 8.27 -5.06 -14.76
CA CYS A 173 6.85 -4.72 -15.00
C CYS A 173 6.61 -3.74 -16.17
N GLN A 174 7.53 -3.69 -17.14
CA GLN A 174 7.67 -2.57 -18.07
C GLN A 174 6.41 -2.22 -18.88
N ASP A 175 5.56 -3.18 -19.26
CA ASP A 175 4.45 -2.89 -20.21
C ASP A 175 3.08 -3.45 -19.78
N GLU A 176 2.93 -3.96 -18.56
CA GLU A 176 1.75 -4.74 -18.15
C GLU A 176 1.05 -4.18 -16.89
N LEU A 177 0.93 -2.87 -16.79
CA LEU A 177 0.01 -2.26 -15.83
C LEU A 177 -1.34 -2.17 -16.52
N GLY A 178 -2.25 -3.10 -16.24
CA GLY A 178 -3.56 -3.21 -16.88
C GLY A 178 -4.41 -1.94 -16.79
N ASN A 179 -5.69 -2.02 -17.17
CA ASN A 179 -6.62 -0.88 -17.12
C ASN A 179 -7.21 -0.66 -15.71
N THR A 180 -6.49 -1.05 -14.65
CA THR A 180 -6.95 -0.82 -13.28
C THR A 180 -6.89 0.67 -12.99
N GLU A 181 -7.99 1.23 -12.49
CA GLU A 181 -8.04 2.60 -12.00
C GLU A 181 -7.18 2.73 -10.74
N VAL A 182 -6.32 3.75 -10.71
CA VAL A 182 -5.39 3.98 -9.60
C VAL A 182 -5.51 5.41 -9.10
N VAL A 183 -5.73 5.57 -7.79
CA VAL A 183 -5.71 6.84 -7.09
C VAL A 183 -4.44 6.94 -6.25
N LEU A 184 -3.75 8.08 -6.31
CA LEU A 184 -2.60 8.37 -5.47
C LEU A 184 -2.98 9.32 -4.34
N LEU A 185 -2.78 8.90 -3.10
CA LEU A 185 -2.71 9.81 -1.95
C LEU A 185 -1.26 10.22 -1.77
N ARG A 186 -0.92 11.48 -2.07
CA ARG A 186 0.45 11.97 -2.04
C ARG A 186 0.68 12.82 -0.80
N ALA A 187 1.71 12.50 -0.03
CA ALA A 187 2.10 13.35 1.09
C ALA A 187 2.67 14.68 0.55
N SER A 188 2.08 15.78 1.00
CA SER A 188 2.35 17.14 0.51
C SER A 188 3.73 17.71 0.90
N GLN A 189 4.40 17.11 1.88
CA GLN A 189 5.70 17.56 2.38
C GLN A 189 6.79 16.54 2.07
N GLY A 190 7.98 17.04 1.71
CA GLY A 190 9.19 16.20 1.60
C GLY A 190 9.87 16.00 2.94
N HIS A 191 10.39 14.78 3.16
CA HIS A 191 11.23 14.45 4.32
C HIS A 191 12.68 14.94 4.18
N SER A 192 13.15 15.07 2.94
CA SER A 192 14.45 15.65 2.57
C SER A 192 14.31 16.59 1.38
N ILE A 193 15.37 17.33 1.03
CA ILE A 193 15.37 18.21 -0.16
C ILE A 193 15.14 17.41 -1.45
N SER A 194 15.78 16.25 -1.58
CA SER A 194 15.59 15.34 -2.72
C SER A 194 14.18 14.78 -2.82
N ASP A 195 13.55 14.50 -1.68
CA ASP A 195 12.17 14.03 -1.60
C ASP A 195 11.16 15.17 -1.83
N ALA A 196 11.47 16.40 -1.43
CA ALA A 196 10.62 17.57 -1.69
C ALA A 196 10.48 17.89 -3.18
N ALA A 197 11.54 17.67 -3.97
CA ALA A 197 11.53 17.96 -5.41
C ALA A 197 10.54 17.07 -6.20
N ILE A 198 10.34 15.82 -5.78
CA ILE A 198 9.40 14.89 -6.42
C ILE A 198 7.96 15.01 -5.90
N ARG A 199 7.73 15.89 -4.92
CA ARG A 199 6.42 16.14 -4.29
C ARG A 199 5.80 17.49 -4.68
N SER A 200 6.39 18.20 -5.63
CA SER A 200 5.82 19.44 -6.15
C SER A 200 4.48 19.20 -6.87
N GLU A 201 3.60 20.20 -6.88
CA GLU A 201 2.34 20.18 -7.63
C GLU A 201 2.53 19.66 -9.06
N GLY A 202 1.67 18.73 -9.49
CA GLY A 202 1.73 18.08 -10.80
C GLY A 202 2.70 16.90 -10.94
N ASN A 203 3.52 16.60 -9.91
CA ASN A 203 4.36 15.41 -9.90
C ASN A 203 3.62 14.18 -9.36
N THR A 204 3.93 12.99 -9.84
CA THR A 204 3.33 11.74 -9.38
C THR A 204 4.39 10.81 -8.80
N LEU A 205 5.28 11.34 -7.94
CA LEU A 205 6.32 10.59 -7.24
C LEU A 205 7.20 9.75 -8.18
N GLY A 206 7.50 10.29 -9.36
CA GLY A 206 8.33 9.66 -10.38
C GLY A 206 7.59 8.72 -11.34
N TRP A 207 6.30 8.44 -11.12
CA TRP A 207 5.49 7.62 -12.03
C TRP A 207 5.29 8.29 -13.40
N GLU A 208 5.26 9.62 -13.46
CA GLU A 208 5.08 10.39 -14.69
C GLU A 208 6.19 10.15 -15.71
N ASN A 209 7.40 9.82 -15.23
CA ASN A 209 8.54 9.50 -16.08
C ASN A 209 8.45 8.10 -16.68
N ARG A 210 7.58 7.24 -16.12
CA ARG A 210 7.35 5.88 -16.61
C ARG A 210 6.09 5.78 -17.44
N ARG A 211 4.97 6.28 -16.92
CA ARG A 211 3.65 6.25 -17.56
C ARG A 211 2.96 7.59 -17.26
N PRO A 212 3.04 8.55 -18.18
CA PRO A 212 2.28 9.79 -18.08
C PRO A 212 0.79 9.49 -17.91
N ASN A 213 0.10 10.26 -17.06
CA ASN A 213 -1.32 10.10 -16.75
C ASN A 213 -1.68 8.69 -16.22
N PHE A 214 -0.80 8.08 -15.42
CA PHE A 214 -1.05 6.77 -14.82
C PHE A 214 -2.16 6.80 -13.76
N PHE A 215 -2.19 7.86 -12.95
CA PHE A 215 -3.19 8.01 -11.90
C PHE A 215 -4.43 8.70 -12.45
N ALA A 216 -5.58 8.12 -12.16
CA ALA A 216 -6.89 8.68 -12.48
C ALA A 216 -7.19 9.90 -11.62
N HIS A 217 -6.72 9.86 -10.36
CA HIS A 217 -6.84 10.95 -9.43
C HIS A 217 -5.65 11.01 -8.48
N VAL A 218 -5.31 12.23 -8.03
CA VAL A 218 -4.26 12.48 -7.05
C VAL A 218 -4.83 13.35 -5.94
N VAL A 219 -4.78 12.87 -4.71
CA VAL A 219 -5.23 13.57 -3.50
C VAL A 219 -4.00 13.93 -2.68
N ASP A 220 -3.76 15.23 -2.46
CA ASP A 220 -2.68 15.67 -1.58
C ASP A 220 -3.12 15.61 -0.11
N VAL A 221 -2.35 14.92 0.72
CA VAL A 221 -2.61 14.74 2.16
C VAL A 221 -1.51 15.39 3.00
N PRO A 222 -1.79 15.81 4.25
CA PRO A 222 -0.81 16.48 5.10
C PRO A 222 0.34 15.56 5.52
N GLY A 223 1.48 16.16 5.83
CA GLY A 223 2.68 15.44 6.30
C GLY A 223 3.61 14.99 5.18
N ASN A 224 4.60 14.17 5.55
CA ASN A 224 5.55 13.52 4.64
C ASN A 224 5.39 11.99 4.71
N HIS A 225 6.17 11.26 3.91
CA HIS A 225 6.12 9.79 3.83
C HIS A 225 6.06 9.08 5.19
N TYR A 226 6.78 9.60 6.19
CA TYR A 226 6.93 8.97 7.50
C TYR A 226 5.95 9.49 8.55
N THR A 227 5.27 10.62 8.30
CA THR A 227 4.38 11.26 9.29
C THR A 227 2.90 11.14 8.93
N LEU A 228 2.55 10.47 7.84
CA LEU A 228 1.16 10.30 7.38
C LEU A 228 0.21 9.79 8.49
N PHE A 229 0.70 8.90 9.35
CA PHE A 229 -0.09 8.25 10.40
C PHE A 229 0.10 8.87 11.80
N THR A 230 0.71 10.06 11.90
CA THR A 230 0.80 10.77 13.19
C THR A 230 -0.50 11.48 13.50
N ASP A 231 -0.75 11.75 14.78
CA ASP A 231 -1.96 12.43 15.26
C ASP A 231 -2.23 13.75 14.51
N GLU A 232 -1.19 14.46 14.05
CA GLU A 232 -1.35 15.73 13.33
C GLU A 232 -1.84 15.56 11.88
N ASN A 233 -1.62 14.40 11.25
CA ASN A 233 -1.86 14.19 9.83
C ASN A 233 -2.93 13.13 9.53
N VAL A 234 -3.21 12.24 10.49
CA VAL A 234 -4.03 11.05 10.27
C VAL A 234 -5.46 11.36 9.86
N ASP A 235 -6.08 12.43 10.38
CA ASP A 235 -7.43 12.85 9.98
C ASP A 235 -7.48 13.23 8.49
N GLY A 236 -6.47 13.96 8.01
CA GLY A 236 -6.37 14.33 6.60
C GLY A 236 -6.05 13.13 5.70
N LEU A 237 -5.31 12.14 6.22
CA LEU A 237 -5.09 10.88 5.52
C LEU A 237 -6.38 10.05 5.42
N THR A 238 -7.14 9.94 6.51
CA THR A 238 -8.43 9.22 6.55
C THR A 238 -9.42 9.84 5.58
N GLU A 239 -9.58 11.16 5.60
CA GLU A 239 -10.45 11.87 4.65
C GLU A 239 -10.02 11.63 3.19
N GLY A 240 -8.72 11.74 2.89
CA GLY A 240 -8.23 11.48 1.53
C GLY A 240 -8.45 10.03 1.08
N LEU A 241 -8.40 9.07 2.02
CA LEU A 241 -8.61 7.66 1.73
C LEU A 241 -10.09 7.35 1.51
N PHE A 242 -10.98 7.98 2.28
CA PHE A 242 -12.42 7.96 2.08
C PHE A 242 -12.78 8.47 0.68
N GLN A 243 -12.32 9.68 0.32
CA GLN A 243 -12.56 10.29 -0.99
C GLN A 243 -12.03 9.44 -2.16
N ALA A 244 -10.87 8.79 -1.98
CA ALA A 244 -10.32 7.91 -3.00
C ALA A 244 -11.15 6.63 -3.20
N CYS A 245 -11.73 6.09 -2.13
CA CYS A 245 -12.62 4.93 -2.25
C CYS A 245 -13.93 5.33 -2.95
N GLU A 246 -14.55 6.46 -2.57
CA GLU A 246 -15.74 7.00 -3.24
C GLU A 246 -15.48 7.26 -4.73
N PHE A 247 -14.31 7.80 -5.08
CA PHE A 247 -13.93 8.01 -6.49
C PHE A 247 -13.95 6.70 -7.29
N LEU A 248 -13.37 5.63 -6.73
CA LEU A 248 -13.29 4.33 -7.40
C LEU A 248 -14.66 3.63 -7.52
N GLU A 249 -15.54 3.83 -6.55
CA GLU A 249 -16.92 3.31 -6.60
C GLU A 249 -17.73 3.96 -7.72
N ASN A 250 -17.55 5.26 -7.92
CA ASN A 250 -18.31 6.02 -8.92
C ASN A 250 -17.68 5.96 -10.32
N ALA A 251 -16.47 5.39 -10.47
CA ALA A 251 -15.76 5.32 -11.75
C ALA A 251 -16.43 4.36 -12.76
N GLU A 252 -17.18 3.36 -12.32
CA GLU A 252 -17.91 2.43 -13.20
C GLU A 252 -19.21 3.03 -13.78
N GLU A 253 -19.71 4.16 -13.25
CA GLU A 253 -20.96 4.80 -13.71
C GLU A 253 -20.76 5.83 -14.84
N ALA A 254 -19.51 6.10 -15.26
CA ALA A 254 -19.14 7.19 -16.18
C ALA A 254 -18.92 6.77 -17.65
#